data_AF-A0A2V4TC21-F1
#
_entry.id   AF-A0A2V4TC21-F1
#
_cell.length_a   1.000
_cell.length_b   1.000
_cell.length_c   1.000
_cell.angle_alpha   90.00
_cell.angle_beta   90.00
_cell.angle_gamma   90.00
#
_symmetry.space_group_name_H-M   'P 1'
#
loop_
_entity.id
_entity.type
_entity.pdbx_description
1 polymer ?
#
loop_
_entity_poly.entity_id
_entity_poly.type
_entity_poly.pdbx_seq_one_letter_code
_entity_poly.pdbx_strand_id
1 'polypeptide(L)'
;MRHFRIKNWERFQHYKDRNPPWIKLHRDLLTSETWVSVDDASRVLAIACMLIAAATDNKIPDNPKYVQRVAYLTELPDFSALVEVGFLEVLIEQGVAEDRSDSLADASSVLAKCSVSAQETETETEKKRLMSGKPDHVRQQAEELIEHLNALTGRSYRMVESNIRVVTARLREGATVEQAKAVIAAKVKQWGRDPKMAEYLRPETLFNATKFEQYLGQIGTKAINGHDDGVRFEN
;
A
#
# COMPACT_ATOMS: atom_id res chain seq x y z
N MET A 1 -12.54 -14.31 -26.28
CA MET A 1 -13.86 -14.45 -25.61
C MET A 1 -14.41 -13.07 -25.27
N ARG A 2 -15.74 -12.90 -25.18
CA ARG A 2 -16.36 -11.62 -24.76
C ARG A 2 -16.35 -11.50 -23.24
N HIS A 3 -15.92 -10.34 -22.74
CA HIS A 3 -15.92 -10.03 -21.31
C HIS A 3 -16.26 -8.55 -21.10
N PHE A 4 -16.73 -8.21 -19.91
CA PHE A 4 -16.96 -6.84 -19.48
C PHE A 4 -15.80 -6.37 -18.60
N ARG A 5 -15.55 -5.06 -18.61
CA ARG A 5 -14.70 -4.39 -17.62
C ARG A 5 -15.43 -3.20 -17.03
N ILE A 6 -15.14 -2.87 -15.78
CA ILE A 6 -15.62 -1.64 -15.16
C ILE A 6 -14.75 -0.48 -15.63
N LYS A 7 -15.40 0.60 -16.07
CA LYS A 7 -14.73 1.83 -16.49
C LYS A 7 -14.08 2.52 -15.30
N ASN A 8 -12.89 3.09 -15.48
CA ASN A 8 -12.11 3.76 -14.43
C ASN A 8 -11.84 2.88 -13.20
N TRP A 9 -11.55 1.59 -13.42
CA TRP A 9 -11.34 0.59 -12.35
C TRP A 9 -10.33 1.00 -11.28
N GLU A 10 -9.29 1.73 -11.66
CA GLU A 10 -8.25 2.26 -10.76
C GLU A 10 -8.81 3.11 -9.62
N ARG A 11 -9.99 3.73 -9.82
CA ARG A 11 -10.69 4.46 -8.77
C ARG A 11 -11.18 3.54 -7.66
N PHE A 12 -11.67 2.35 -8.02
CA PHE A 12 -12.26 1.40 -7.08
C PHE A 12 -11.22 0.45 -6.47
N GLN A 13 -10.18 0.13 -7.24
CA GLN A 13 -9.13 -0.81 -6.83
C GLN A 13 -7.75 -0.40 -7.33
N HIS A 14 -6.78 -0.44 -6.41
CA HIS A 14 -5.37 -0.10 -6.67
C HIS A 14 -4.43 -1.27 -6.36
N TYR A 15 -4.90 -2.32 -5.68
CA TYR A 15 -4.14 -3.55 -5.48
C TYR A 15 -4.05 -4.34 -6.78
N LYS A 16 -2.82 -4.70 -7.15
CA LYS A 16 -2.52 -5.52 -8.35
C LYS A 16 -2.13 -6.96 -7.97
N ASP A 17 -1.46 -7.12 -6.82
CA ASP A 17 -1.03 -8.41 -6.30
C ASP A 17 -1.76 -8.70 -5.00
N ARG A 18 -2.58 -9.76 -5.02
CA ARG A 18 -3.45 -10.34 -3.96
C ARG A 18 -4.92 -10.21 -4.34
N ASN A 19 -5.67 -11.31 -4.19
CA ASN A 19 -7.14 -11.32 -4.13
C ASN A 19 -7.56 -10.36 -3.00
N PRO A 20 -7.96 -9.11 -3.33
CA PRO A 20 -7.93 -8.04 -2.36
C PRO A 20 -9.05 -8.26 -1.33
N PRO A 21 -8.77 -8.10 -0.02
CA PRO A 21 -9.77 -8.34 1.01
C PRO A 21 -10.91 -7.31 1.00
N TRP A 22 -10.79 -6.22 0.22
CA TRP A 22 -11.76 -5.14 0.16
C TRP A 22 -11.73 -4.39 -1.18
N ILE A 23 -12.83 -3.70 -1.48
CA ILE A 23 -13.01 -2.79 -2.61
C ILE A 23 -13.45 -1.42 -2.10
N LYS A 24 -12.96 -0.32 -2.69
CA LYS A 24 -13.36 1.04 -2.28
C LYS A 24 -14.70 1.40 -2.90
N LEU A 25 -15.68 1.73 -2.06
CA LEU A 25 -16.93 2.35 -2.50
C LEU A 25 -16.86 3.85 -2.24
N HIS A 26 -16.84 4.65 -3.30
CA HIS A 26 -16.77 6.10 -3.19
C HIS A 26 -18.15 6.69 -2.94
N ARG A 27 -18.25 7.65 -2.01
CA ARG A 27 -19.52 8.34 -1.71
C ARG A 27 -20.14 8.98 -2.97
N ASP A 28 -19.30 9.50 -3.86
CA ASP A 28 -19.74 10.25 -5.04
C ASP A 28 -20.42 9.33 -6.07
N LEU A 29 -20.33 8.01 -5.89
CA LEU A 29 -21.09 7.04 -6.68
C LEU A 29 -22.58 7.31 -6.57
N LEU A 30 -23.11 7.67 -5.40
CA LEU A 30 -24.54 7.99 -5.23
C LEU A 30 -24.98 9.24 -6.01
N THR A 31 -24.01 10.09 -6.37
CA THR A 31 -24.25 11.31 -7.14
C THR A 31 -23.80 11.18 -8.59
N SER A 32 -23.20 10.06 -8.99
CA SER A 32 -22.73 9.90 -10.36
C SER A 32 -23.90 9.69 -11.29
N GLU A 33 -23.84 10.32 -12.47
CA GLU A 33 -24.83 10.12 -13.53
C GLU A 33 -25.00 8.63 -13.84
N THR A 34 -23.90 7.87 -13.74
CA THR A 34 -23.90 6.43 -13.99
C THR A 34 -24.73 5.60 -13.00
N TRP A 35 -24.91 6.12 -11.79
CA TRP A 35 -25.63 5.44 -10.73
C TRP A 35 -27.07 5.92 -10.60
N VAL A 36 -27.28 7.23 -10.77
CA VAL A 36 -28.59 7.86 -10.67
C VAL A 36 -29.51 7.42 -11.81
N SER A 37 -28.96 7.24 -13.01
CA SER A 37 -29.74 6.95 -14.22
C SER A 37 -30.21 5.49 -14.35
N VAL A 38 -29.72 4.58 -13.51
CA VAL A 38 -30.06 3.15 -13.55
C VAL A 38 -31.08 2.77 -12.48
N ASP A 39 -31.84 1.71 -12.72
CA ASP A 39 -32.79 1.15 -11.76
C ASP A 39 -32.12 0.39 -10.62
N ASP A 40 -32.89 0.03 -9.59
CA ASP A 40 -32.37 -0.62 -8.38
C ASP A 40 -31.73 -1.99 -8.66
N ALA A 41 -32.28 -2.78 -9.59
CA ALA A 41 -31.71 -4.08 -9.93
C ALA A 41 -30.36 -3.92 -10.63
N SER A 42 -30.25 -2.94 -11.54
CA SER A 42 -29.00 -2.58 -12.19
C SER A 42 -27.95 -2.06 -11.20
N ARG A 43 -28.33 -1.28 -10.18
CA ARG A 43 -27.42 -0.83 -9.12
C ARG A 43 -26.87 -1.99 -8.30
N VAL A 44 -27.72 -2.97 -7.95
CA VAL A 44 -27.27 -4.19 -7.27
C VAL A 44 -26.31 -4.99 -8.17
N LEU A 45 -26.63 -5.11 -9.45
CA LEU A 45 -25.76 -5.76 -10.44
C LEU A 45 -24.41 -5.05 -10.58
N ALA A 46 -24.39 -3.71 -10.52
CA ALA A 46 -23.14 -2.93 -10.57
C ALA A 46 -22.21 -3.29 -9.39
N ILE A 47 -22.76 -3.39 -8.18
CA ILE A 47 -22.00 -3.82 -6.99
C ILE A 47 -21.52 -5.27 -7.15
N ALA A 48 -22.37 -6.17 -7.65
CA ALA A 48 -21.96 -7.55 -7.94
C ALA A 48 -20.81 -7.62 -8.95
N CYS A 49 -20.88 -6.83 -10.02
CA CYS A 49 -19.83 -6.71 -11.02
C CYS A 49 -18.52 -6.20 -10.39
N MET A 50 -18.59 -5.21 -9.50
CA MET A 50 -17.42 -4.69 -8.77
C MET A 50 -16.72 -5.77 -7.95
N LEU A 51 -17.48 -6.64 -7.28
CA LEU A 51 -16.92 -7.75 -6.49
C LEU A 51 -16.28 -8.81 -7.39
N ILE A 52 -16.91 -9.15 -8.52
CA ILE A 52 -16.36 -10.11 -9.48
C ILE A 52 -15.07 -9.55 -10.10
N ALA A 53 -15.08 -8.29 -10.53
CA ALA A 53 -13.92 -7.59 -11.08
C ALA A 53 -12.74 -7.55 -10.09
N ALA A 54 -13.00 -7.45 -8.78
CA ALA A 54 -11.96 -7.51 -7.75
C ALA A 54 -11.25 -8.87 -7.70
N ALA A 55 -11.96 -9.96 -7.97
CA ALA A 55 -11.41 -11.30 -8.00
C ALA A 55 -10.73 -11.65 -9.34
N THR A 56 -11.13 -10.99 -10.44
CA THR A 56 -10.71 -11.35 -11.81
C THR A 56 -9.89 -10.27 -12.52
N ASP A 57 -9.27 -9.35 -11.78
CA ASP A 57 -8.48 -8.25 -12.35
C ASP A 57 -9.26 -7.46 -13.42
N ASN A 58 -10.47 -7.05 -13.06
CA ASN A 58 -11.40 -6.31 -13.91
C ASN A 58 -11.87 -7.05 -15.17
N LYS A 59 -11.76 -8.38 -15.21
CA LYS A 59 -12.27 -9.23 -16.31
C LYS A 59 -13.54 -9.95 -15.88
N ILE A 60 -14.70 -9.34 -16.12
CA ILE A 60 -15.99 -9.92 -15.79
C ILE A 60 -16.44 -10.81 -16.96
N PRO A 61 -16.72 -12.11 -16.76
CA PRO A 61 -17.17 -12.97 -17.85
C PRO A 61 -18.55 -12.57 -18.35
N ASP A 62 -18.73 -12.51 -19.67
CA ASP A 62 -20.05 -12.30 -20.30
C ASP A 62 -20.87 -13.60 -20.28
N ASN A 63 -21.28 -14.02 -19.08
CA ASN A 63 -22.12 -15.18 -18.85
C ASN A 63 -23.13 -14.87 -17.74
N PRO A 64 -24.37 -14.46 -18.11
CA PRO A 64 -25.41 -14.09 -17.15
C PRO A 64 -25.71 -15.19 -16.12
N LYS A 65 -25.70 -16.47 -16.52
CA LYS A 65 -25.96 -17.60 -15.61
C LYS A 65 -24.84 -17.79 -14.58
N TYR A 66 -23.59 -17.56 -14.99
CA TYR A 66 -22.46 -17.61 -14.07
C TYR A 66 -22.55 -16.47 -13.05
N VAL A 67 -22.77 -15.24 -13.52
CA VAL A 67 -22.88 -14.05 -12.66
C VAL A 67 -24.06 -14.18 -11.70
N GLN A 68 -25.21 -14.66 -12.16
CA GLN A 68 -26.38 -14.92 -11.31
C GLN A 68 -26.02 -15.81 -10.11
N ARG A 69 -25.32 -16.92 -10.35
CA ARG A 69 -24.94 -17.86 -9.28
C ARG A 69 -23.92 -17.28 -8.33
N VAL A 70 -22.89 -16.59 -8.85
CA VAL A 70 -21.81 -16.04 -8.03
C VAL A 70 -22.29 -14.85 -7.19
N ALA A 71 -23.20 -14.04 -7.74
CA ALA A 71 -23.76 -12.87 -7.07
C ALA A 71 -25.07 -13.17 -6.31
N TYR A 72 -25.50 -14.44 -6.25
CA TYR A 72 -26.73 -14.86 -5.59
C TYR A 72 -27.98 -14.07 -6.02
N LEU A 73 -28.07 -13.73 -7.32
CA LEU A 73 -29.19 -12.98 -7.87
C LEU A 73 -30.39 -13.91 -8.12
N THR A 74 -31.58 -13.42 -7.82
CA THR A 74 -32.84 -14.17 -8.05
C THR A 74 -33.13 -14.29 -9.54
N GLU A 75 -33.03 -13.18 -10.27
CA GLU A 75 -33.31 -13.10 -11.69
C GLU A 75 -32.04 -13.19 -12.54
N LEU A 76 -32.21 -13.49 -13.83
CA LEU A 76 -31.10 -13.45 -14.78
C LEU A 76 -30.64 -11.99 -14.94
N PRO A 77 -29.35 -11.66 -14.70
CA PRO A 77 -28.87 -10.29 -14.79
C PRO A 77 -28.86 -9.78 -16.22
N ASP A 78 -29.31 -8.53 -16.40
CA ASP A 78 -29.19 -7.78 -17.65
C ASP A 78 -28.10 -6.71 -17.52
N PHE A 79 -27.07 -6.79 -18.36
CA PHE A 79 -25.95 -5.86 -18.36
C PHE A 79 -26.19 -4.63 -19.25
N SER A 80 -27.27 -4.62 -20.05
CA SER A 80 -27.52 -3.60 -21.07
C SER A 80 -27.55 -2.19 -20.48
N ALA A 81 -28.29 -1.99 -19.40
CA ALA A 81 -28.37 -0.70 -18.71
C ALA A 81 -27.01 -0.19 -18.22
N LEU A 82 -26.16 -1.08 -17.68
CA LEU A 82 -24.82 -0.72 -17.20
C LEU A 82 -23.84 -0.40 -18.33
N VAL A 83 -24.02 -1.04 -19.50
CA VAL A 83 -23.22 -0.75 -20.70
C VAL A 83 -23.63 0.57 -21.33
N GLU A 84 -24.93 0.82 -21.49
CA GLU A 84 -25.48 2.05 -22.06
C GLU A 84 -25.04 3.29 -21.29
N VAL A 85 -25.09 3.19 -19.96
CA VAL A 85 -24.69 4.26 -19.05
C VAL A 85 -23.16 4.38 -18.91
N GLY A 86 -22.40 3.48 -19.54
CA GLY A 86 -20.93 3.51 -19.58
C GLY A 86 -20.27 3.13 -18.25
N PHE A 87 -20.98 2.42 -17.38
CA PHE A 87 -20.41 1.82 -16.17
C PHE A 87 -19.58 0.58 -16.55
N LEU A 88 -20.09 -0.24 -17.48
CA LEU A 88 -19.39 -1.38 -18.06
C LEU A 88 -18.96 -1.10 -19.51
N GLU A 89 -17.77 -1.55 -19.87
CA GLU A 89 -17.28 -1.57 -21.24
C GLU A 89 -17.17 -3.01 -21.74
N VAL A 90 -17.57 -3.23 -22.98
CA VAL A 90 -17.53 -4.55 -23.62
C VAL A 90 -16.19 -4.74 -24.33
N LEU A 91 -15.49 -5.82 -24.02
CA LEU A 91 -14.25 -6.22 -24.70
C LEU A 91 -14.44 -7.55 -25.42
N ILE A 92 -13.94 -7.59 -26.65
CA ILE A 92 -13.90 -8.80 -27.47
C ILE A 92 -12.42 -9.15 -27.64
N GLU A 93 -11.95 -10.18 -26.93
CA GLU A 93 -10.68 -10.78 -27.27
C GLU A 93 -10.85 -11.53 -28.59
N GLN A 94 -10.36 -10.91 -29.68
CA GLN A 94 -10.13 -11.59 -30.94
C GLN A 94 -9.03 -12.62 -30.70
N GLY A 95 -9.35 -13.90 -30.91
CA GLY A 95 -8.36 -14.96 -30.82
C GLY A 95 -7.27 -14.71 -31.84
N VAL A 96 -6.03 -14.51 -31.37
CA VAL A 96 -4.87 -14.53 -32.24
C VAL A 96 -4.70 -15.99 -32.67
N ALA A 97 -5.24 -16.34 -33.84
CA ALA A 97 -4.70 -17.46 -34.59
C ALA A 97 -3.34 -16.99 -35.11
N GLU A 98 -2.27 -17.65 -34.68
CA GLU A 98 -1.00 -17.60 -35.38
C GLU A 98 -1.22 -18.15 -36.80
N ASP A 99 -1.36 -17.27 -37.79
CA ASP A 99 -0.56 -17.39 -39.02
C ASP A 99 -0.62 -16.14 -39.89
N ARG A 100 0.50 -15.92 -40.59
CA ARG A 100 0.88 -14.73 -41.37
C ARG A 100 -0.10 -14.39 -42.50
N SER A 101 -0.43 -13.11 -42.68
CA SER A 101 0.06 -12.26 -43.80
C SER A 101 -0.69 -10.93 -43.91
N ASP A 102 0.11 -9.88 -44.13
CA ASP A 102 -0.12 -8.67 -44.92
C ASP A 102 -1.30 -7.71 -44.65
N SER A 103 -0.94 -6.54 -44.08
CA SER A 103 -0.86 -5.23 -44.79
C SER A 103 -1.47 -4.03 -44.03
N LEU A 104 -0.54 -3.11 -43.72
CA LEU A 104 -0.58 -1.63 -43.64
C LEU A 104 -1.91 -0.88 -43.45
N ALA A 105 -1.98 -0.04 -42.41
CA ALA A 105 -1.71 1.43 -42.46
C ALA A 105 -2.35 2.08 -41.22
N ASP A 106 -1.59 2.62 -40.26
CA ASP A 106 -0.97 3.96 -40.22
C ASP A 106 -1.91 5.04 -39.64
N ALA A 107 -1.56 5.54 -38.46
CA ALA A 107 -1.64 6.96 -38.10
C ALA A 107 -0.96 7.18 -36.74
N SER A 108 0.26 7.71 -36.82
CA SER A 108 1.13 8.14 -35.73
C SER A 108 0.64 9.38 -34.94
N SER A 109 1.37 9.64 -33.86
CA SER A 109 1.58 10.92 -33.14
C SER A 109 0.88 10.95 -31.76
N VAL A 110 1.52 11.23 -30.63
CA VAL A 110 2.72 12.02 -30.34
C VAL A 110 3.39 11.46 -29.07
N LEU A 111 4.72 11.36 -29.10
CA LEU A 111 5.59 11.14 -27.94
C LEU A 111 5.56 12.34 -26.99
N ALA A 112 5.28 12.12 -25.71
CA ALA A 112 5.72 13.00 -24.63
C ALA A 112 6.28 12.16 -23.47
N LYS A 113 7.57 12.37 -23.22
CA LYS A 113 8.39 11.74 -22.17
C LYS A 113 8.04 12.29 -20.78
N CYS A 114 8.46 11.51 -19.78
CA CYS A 114 8.84 11.91 -18.42
C CYS A 114 7.70 12.27 -17.44
N SER A 115 7.55 11.43 -16.42
CA SER A 115 8.10 11.72 -15.08
C SER A 115 7.88 10.53 -14.16
N VAL A 116 8.95 10.07 -13.52
CA VAL A 116 8.89 9.19 -12.36
C VAL A 116 8.18 9.97 -11.26
N SER A 117 6.93 9.63 -10.95
CA SER A 117 6.26 10.09 -9.74
C SER A 117 6.19 8.92 -8.78
N ALA A 118 6.96 9.01 -7.70
CA ALA A 118 6.70 8.24 -6.50
C ALA A 118 5.26 8.53 -6.07
N GLN A 119 4.44 7.48 -5.98
CA GLN A 119 3.08 7.62 -5.47
C GLN A 119 3.03 7.06 -4.06
N GLU A 120 2.70 7.97 -3.17
CA GLU A 120 2.59 7.83 -1.73
C GLU A 120 1.52 6.79 -1.38
N THR A 121 1.89 5.81 -0.56
CA THR A 121 0.95 4.83 -0.01
C THR A 121 0.23 5.45 1.19
N GLU A 122 -0.94 6.04 0.96
CA GLU A 122 -1.86 6.43 2.03
C GLU A 122 -2.40 5.18 2.73
N THR A 123 -1.85 4.86 3.90
CA THR A 123 -2.49 3.90 4.82
C THR A 123 -3.37 4.67 5.79
N GLU A 124 -4.63 4.89 5.42
CA GLU A 124 -5.67 5.23 6.39
C GLU A 124 -6.01 3.98 7.21
N THR A 125 -5.62 3.99 8.48
CA THR A 125 -6.32 3.21 9.50
C THR A 125 -6.60 4.15 10.67
N GLU A 126 -7.66 4.96 10.55
CA GLU A 126 -8.32 5.51 11.73
C GLU A 126 -9.16 4.38 12.35
N LYS A 127 -8.64 3.78 13.42
CA LYS A 127 -9.49 3.13 14.42
C LYS A 127 -9.12 3.67 15.78
N LYS A 128 -9.76 4.80 16.13
CA LYS A 128 -9.93 5.26 17.50
C LYS A 128 -10.34 4.08 18.38
N ARG A 129 -9.48 3.73 19.33
CA ARG A 129 -9.91 3.18 20.62
C ARG A 129 -9.40 4.14 21.68
N LEU A 130 -10.30 5.02 22.11
CA LEU A 130 -10.12 5.87 23.28
C LEU A 130 -10.36 5.02 24.54
N MET A 131 -9.49 5.25 25.53
CA MET A 131 -9.56 4.95 26.97
C MET A 131 -9.17 3.54 27.46
N SER A 132 -7.98 3.42 28.07
CA SER A 132 -7.82 2.90 29.44
C SER A 132 -6.39 3.16 30.00
N GLY A 133 -6.26 4.19 30.83
CA GLY A 133 -5.64 4.20 32.16
C GLY A 133 -4.25 3.60 32.48
N LYS A 134 -3.49 3.01 31.56
CA LYS A 134 -2.09 2.61 31.79
C LYS A 134 -1.25 3.00 30.58
N PRO A 135 -0.08 3.63 30.76
CA PRO A 135 0.81 3.86 29.64
C PRO A 135 1.23 2.50 29.08
N ASP A 136 0.94 2.27 27.80
CA ASP A 136 1.47 1.13 27.08
C ASP A 136 3.00 1.19 27.21
N HIS A 137 3.62 0.24 27.91
CA HIS A 137 5.07 0.20 28.12
C HIS A 137 5.85 0.37 26.80
N VAL A 138 5.31 -0.20 25.72
CA VAL A 138 5.87 -0.08 24.35
C VAL A 138 5.82 1.36 23.82
N ARG A 139 4.80 2.13 24.19
CA ARG A 139 4.70 3.55 23.82
C ARG A 139 5.77 4.36 24.55
N GLN A 140 5.97 4.13 25.85
CA GLN A 140 7.03 4.80 26.61
C GLN A 140 8.42 4.52 26.01
N GLN A 141 8.68 3.25 25.64
CA GLN A 141 9.90 2.87 24.95
C GLN A 141 10.05 3.55 23.58
N ALA A 142 8.96 3.73 22.84
CA ALA A 142 8.98 4.46 21.57
C ALA A 142 9.27 5.95 21.76
N GLU A 143 8.69 6.58 22.79
CA GLU A 143 8.97 7.98 23.16
C GLU A 143 10.45 8.15 23.54
N GLU A 144 11.00 7.24 24.35
CA GLU A 144 12.42 7.21 24.73
C GLU A 144 13.35 7.12 23.51
N LEU A 145 13.01 6.29 22.52
CA LEU A 145 13.82 6.12 21.31
C LEU A 145 13.82 7.37 20.41
N ILE A 146 12.68 8.07 20.31
CA ILE A 146 12.59 9.32 19.56
C ILE A 146 13.38 10.43 20.28
N GLU A 147 13.32 10.47 21.61
CA GLU A 147 14.11 11.42 22.41
C GLU A 147 15.61 11.16 22.24
N HIS A 148 16.02 9.89 22.24
CA HIS A 148 17.40 9.49 21.98
C HIS A 148 17.88 9.91 20.57
N LEU A 149 17.03 9.74 19.55
CA LEU A 149 17.32 10.20 18.19
C LEU A 149 17.49 11.73 18.14
N ASN A 150 16.60 12.48 18.80
CA ASN A 150 16.68 13.93 18.88
C ASN A 150 17.97 14.40 19.55
N ALA A 151 18.32 13.79 20.69
CA ALA A 151 19.55 14.10 21.42
C ALA A 151 20.82 13.87 20.58
N LEU A 152 20.88 12.78 19.81
CA LEU A 152 22.05 12.45 18.99
C LEU A 152 22.15 13.28 17.70
N THR A 153 21.02 13.72 17.15
CA THR A 153 20.99 14.45 15.87
C THR A 153 20.87 15.96 16.03
N GLY A 154 20.60 16.45 17.25
CA GLY A 154 20.25 17.86 17.49
C GLY A 154 18.91 18.27 16.86
N ARG A 155 18.07 17.29 16.49
CA ARG A 155 16.74 17.53 15.90
C ARG A 155 15.66 17.52 16.96
N SER A 156 14.45 17.93 16.57
CA SER A 156 13.29 18.00 17.47
C SER A 156 12.07 17.33 16.84
N TYR A 157 12.19 16.04 16.51
CA TYR A 157 11.05 15.24 16.07
C TYR A 157 10.02 15.16 17.19
N ARG A 158 8.78 15.53 16.86
CA ARG A 158 7.66 15.54 17.80
C ARG A 158 7.20 14.11 18.13
N MET A 159 6.69 13.91 19.34
CA MET A 159 6.05 12.67 19.81
C MET A 159 4.63 12.52 19.26
N VAL A 160 4.50 12.61 17.94
CA VAL A 160 3.22 12.42 17.23
C VAL A 160 3.02 10.96 16.88
N GLU A 161 1.77 10.55 16.73
CA GLU A 161 1.39 9.16 16.47
C GLU A 161 2.10 8.56 15.25
N SER A 162 2.36 9.37 14.19
CA SER A 162 3.09 8.90 13.01
C SER A 162 4.51 8.41 13.33
N ASN A 163 5.23 9.12 14.20
CA ASN A 163 6.58 8.76 14.62
C ASN A 163 6.57 7.63 15.64
N ILE A 164 5.62 7.66 16.58
CA ILE A 164 5.47 6.62 17.60
C ILE A 164 5.14 5.27 16.95
N ARG A 165 4.21 5.27 16.00
CA ARG A 165 3.74 4.06 15.31
C ARG A 165 4.86 3.31 14.61
N VAL A 166 5.77 3.99 13.92
CA VAL A 166 6.87 3.32 13.20
C VAL A 166 7.86 2.65 14.16
N VAL A 167 8.11 3.26 15.32
CA VAL A 167 9.00 2.70 16.35
C VAL A 167 8.31 1.55 17.08
N THR A 168 7.08 1.75 17.55
CA THR A 168 6.25 0.74 18.22
C THR A 168 6.08 -0.51 17.36
N ALA A 169 5.97 -0.37 16.03
CA ALA A 169 5.89 -1.51 15.11
C ALA A 169 7.14 -2.40 15.22
N ARG A 170 8.35 -1.83 15.23
CA ARG A 170 9.60 -2.61 15.38
C ARG A 170 9.68 -3.30 16.74
N LEU A 171 9.30 -2.61 17.81
CA LEU A 171 9.31 -3.18 19.16
C LEU A 171 8.33 -4.37 19.28
N ARG A 172 7.16 -4.29 18.64
CA ARG A 172 6.18 -5.40 18.62
C ARG A 172 6.62 -6.59 17.77
N GLU A 173 7.47 -6.35 16.78
CA GLU A 173 8.09 -7.41 15.96
C GLU A 173 9.22 -8.14 16.70
N GLY A 174 9.63 -7.65 17.88
CA GLY A 174 10.61 -8.31 18.75
C GLY A 174 11.94 -7.57 18.88
N ALA A 175 12.09 -6.39 18.27
CA ALA A 175 13.28 -5.57 18.45
C ALA A 175 13.37 -5.04 19.88
N THR A 176 14.57 -5.09 20.48
CA THR A 176 14.80 -4.50 21.81
C THR A 176 15.11 -3.00 21.73
N VAL A 177 14.95 -2.30 22.86
CA VAL A 177 15.29 -0.88 22.94
C VAL A 177 16.79 -0.67 22.72
N GLU A 178 17.64 -1.57 23.22
CA GLU A 178 19.10 -1.49 23.02
C GLU A 178 19.46 -1.65 21.55
N GLN A 179 18.83 -2.61 20.85
CA GLN A 179 19.01 -2.81 19.42
C GLN A 179 18.61 -1.57 18.62
N ALA A 180 17.46 -0.97 18.94
CA ALA A 180 17.00 0.25 18.31
C ALA A 180 17.95 1.44 18.57
N LYS A 181 18.45 1.61 19.80
CA LYS A 181 19.47 2.63 20.12
C LYS A 181 20.77 2.40 19.36
N ALA A 182 21.21 1.15 19.23
CA ALA A 182 22.41 0.80 18.46
C ALA A 182 22.26 1.16 16.97
N VAL A 183 21.09 0.91 16.37
CA VAL A 183 20.79 1.33 14.99
C VAL A 183 20.85 2.84 14.84
N ILE A 184 20.24 3.59 15.77
CA ILE A 184 20.30 5.05 15.76
C ILE A 184 21.75 5.51 15.82
N ALA A 185 22.53 5.06 16.80
CA ALA A 185 23.92 5.46 16.97
C ALA A 185 24.79 5.14 15.74
N ALA A 186 24.63 3.93 15.17
CA ALA A 186 25.35 3.51 13.98
C ALA A 186 25.02 4.40 12.77
N LYS A 187 23.73 4.72 12.56
CA LYS A 187 23.31 5.55 11.42
C LYS A 187 23.64 7.02 11.60
N VAL A 188 23.56 7.55 12.82
CA VAL A 188 24.05 8.91 13.11
C VAL A 188 25.55 9.01 12.82
N LYS A 189 26.35 8.01 13.21
CA LYS A 189 27.78 7.98 12.89
C LYS A 189 28.06 7.87 11.39
N GLN A 190 27.27 7.05 10.67
CA GLN A 190 27.46 6.80 9.24
C GLN A 190 27.01 7.98 8.37
N TRP A 191 25.86 8.59 8.69
CA TRP A 191 25.19 9.58 7.85
C TRP A 191 25.32 11.01 8.37
N GLY A 192 25.60 11.21 9.66
CA GLY A 192 25.63 12.54 10.26
C GLY A 192 26.75 13.45 9.74
N ARG A 193 27.81 12.88 9.14
CA ARG A 193 28.91 13.66 8.53
C ARG A 193 28.64 14.09 7.10
N ASP A 194 27.70 13.45 6.41
CA ASP A 194 27.35 13.76 5.03
C ASP A 194 26.02 14.54 5.03
N PRO A 195 26.02 15.84 4.65
CA PRO A 195 24.83 16.69 4.70
C PRO A 195 23.63 16.10 3.94
N LYS A 196 23.88 15.41 2.82
CA LYS A 196 22.81 14.80 2.02
C LYS A 196 22.22 13.57 2.72
N MET A 197 23.05 12.78 3.37
CA MET A 197 22.61 11.57 4.07
C MET A 197 21.99 11.90 5.43
N ALA A 198 22.40 12.99 6.07
CA ALA A 198 21.87 13.43 7.36
C ALA A 198 20.36 13.73 7.34
N GLU A 199 19.77 14.05 6.18
CA GLU A 199 18.33 14.25 6.00
C GLU A 199 17.51 12.96 6.25
N TYR A 200 18.14 11.80 6.09
CA TYR A 200 17.54 10.49 6.31
C TYR A 200 17.60 10.03 7.78
N LEU A 201 18.18 10.83 8.68
CA LEU A 201 18.16 10.57 10.13
C LEU A 201 16.83 10.99 10.74
N ARG A 202 15.75 10.29 10.35
CA ARG A 202 14.37 10.49 10.81
C ARG A 202 13.72 9.16 11.23
N PRO A 203 12.70 9.19 12.12
CA PRO A 203 12.05 7.97 12.61
C PRO A 203 11.58 7.03 11.48
N GLU A 204 10.94 7.57 10.46
CA GLU A 204 10.41 6.78 9.34
C GLU A 204 11.48 6.02 8.57
N THR A 205 12.65 6.62 8.35
CA THR A 205 13.73 5.97 7.59
C THR A 205 14.49 4.97 8.44
N LEU A 206 14.77 5.31 9.70
CA LEU A 206 15.51 4.43 10.61
C LEU A 206 14.71 3.19 10.99
N PHE A 207 13.40 3.33 11.21
CA PHE A 207 12.50 2.26 11.65
C PHE A 207 11.63 1.71 10.50
N ASN A 208 12.07 1.90 9.25
CA ASN A 208 11.41 1.32 8.09
C ASN A 208 11.44 -0.22 8.15
N ALA A 209 10.33 -0.86 7.78
CA ALA A 209 10.16 -2.30 7.95
C ALA A 209 11.21 -3.17 7.25
N THR A 210 11.56 -2.82 6.01
CA THR A 210 12.51 -3.60 5.22
C THR A 210 13.96 -3.29 5.59
N LYS A 211 14.23 -2.06 6.03
CA LYS A 211 15.61 -1.58 6.23
C LYS A 211 16.11 -1.75 7.66
N PHE A 212 15.22 -1.73 8.65
CA PHE A 212 15.60 -1.86 10.06
C PHE A 212 16.36 -3.16 10.34
N GLU A 213 15.83 -4.30 9.88
CA GLU A 213 16.51 -5.61 9.98
C GLU A 213 17.87 -5.62 9.28
N GLN A 214 17.96 -4.98 8.12
CA GLN A 214 19.22 -4.83 7.40
C GLN A 214 20.25 -4.03 8.22
N TYR A 215 19.82 -2.99 8.94
CA TYR A 215 20.69 -2.18 9.79
C TYR A 215 21.14 -2.95 11.03
N LEU A 216 20.26 -3.74 11.65
CA LEU A 216 20.64 -4.64 12.74
C LEU A 216 21.68 -5.67 12.28
N GLY A 217 21.47 -6.29 11.13
CA GLY A 217 22.42 -7.24 10.55
C GLY A 217 23.80 -6.64 10.27
N GLN A 218 23.88 -5.34 9.92
CA GLN A 218 25.15 -4.63 9.71
C GLN A 218 25.94 -4.38 11.00
N ILE A 219 25.26 -4.22 12.13
CA ILE A 219 25.90 -3.92 13.42
C ILE A 219 26.57 -5.17 14.00
N GLY A 220 26.02 -6.35 13.70
CA GLY A 220 26.52 -7.64 14.18
C GLY A 220 26.41 -7.79 15.71
N THR A 221 26.44 -9.03 16.19
CA THR A 221 26.25 -9.39 17.62
C THR A 221 27.34 -8.84 18.56
N LYS A 222 28.40 -8.20 18.03
CA LYS A 222 29.56 -7.76 18.79
C LYS A 222 29.35 -6.46 19.57
N ALA A 223 28.39 -5.63 19.18
CA ALA A 223 28.11 -4.34 19.83
C ALA A 223 27.06 -4.42 20.96
N ILE A 224 26.27 -5.50 21.02
CA ILE A 224 25.16 -5.63 21.97
C ILE A 224 25.56 -6.18 23.36
N ASN A 225 26.74 -6.80 23.47
CA ASN A 225 27.26 -7.39 24.72
C ASN A 225 28.44 -6.60 25.34
N GLY A 226 28.50 -5.28 25.14
CA GLY A 226 29.60 -4.45 25.62
C GLY A 226 29.52 -4.10 27.11
N HIS A 227 29.72 -5.08 28.00
CA HIS A 227 30.37 -4.85 29.29
C HIS A 227 31.84 -5.23 29.17
N ASP A 228 32.67 -4.44 29.83
CA ASP A 228 34.13 -4.39 29.91
C ASP A 228 34.90 -5.71 29.71
N ASP A 229 36.00 -5.62 28.96
CA ASP A 229 37.24 -6.32 29.30
C ASP A 229 38.39 -5.63 28.55
N GLY A 230 38.97 -4.63 29.21
CA GLY A 230 40.29 -4.13 28.87
C GLY A 230 41.32 -5.26 28.93
N VAL A 231 41.88 -5.62 27.78
CA VAL A 231 43.14 -6.35 27.74
C VAL A 231 44.15 -5.57 26.90
N ARG A 232 44.95 -4.83 27.66
CA ARG A 232 46.23 -4.24 27.32
C ARG A 232 47.22 -5.39 27.10
N PHE A 233 47.85 -5.46 25.93
CA PHE A 233 49.14 -6.12 25.80
C PHE A 233 50.12 -5.11 25.19
N GLU A 234 50.91 -4.51 26.09
CA GLU A 234 52.22 -3.95 25.77
C GLU A 234 53.25 -5.08 25.73
N ASN A 235 54.16 -4.94 24.76
CA ASN A 235 55.40 -5.68 24.47
C ASN A 235 55.33 -7.16 24.09
#